data_AF-A0A373LHM7-F1
#
_entry.id   AF-A0A373LHM7-F1
#
_cell.length_a   1.000
_cell.length_b   1.000
_cell.length_c   1.000
_cell.angle_alpha   90.00
_cell.angle_beta   90.00
_cell.angle_gamma   90.00
#
_symmetry.space_group_name_H-M   'P 1'
#
loop_
_entity.id
_entity.type
_entity.pdbx_description
1 polymer ?
#
loop_
_entity_poly.entity_id
_entity_poly.type
_entity_poly.pdbx_seq_one_letter_code
_entity_poly.pdbx_strand_id
1 'polypeptide(L)'
;MIINDMIKYENQTIKWIATEFNNGNLYVDDSFQRRYVWLKKHQIRLIETILMGYVIPEIYIWKVGTNPDTGDTKFSIVDGQQRIGAIVSFLNGDFKLNKAYLSEKNANYSGKYFSELTPTEKENIWGYSLSLRKILQDVKREDIVNLFLRLNSTDKSLNPQELRNAEYDGLFIKNAMEIARFDFWQKYRVFSADALRRMGDVEFISSLLIFLRKGIESEITQSGINQMYDMYNDQYDEAEEDKTNVECILNQMDKIVAKDESGEFAKFVRKNTHLYTIFIAIYKILLKYKNMSGEQIKNIIEFYSKYENSYDKISMEYRELFQEGTRAKANRIRRVKILSDVIEGKIKI
;
A
#
# COMPACT_ATOMS: atom_id res chain seq x y z
N MET A 1 -10.10 -7.48 33.03
CA MET A 1 -11.13 -8.12 32.18
C MET A 1 -10.41 -8.79 31.03
N ILE A 2 -10.70 -10.05 30.70
CA ILE A 2 -10.00 -10.76 29.62
C ILE A 2 -10.80 -10.56 28.34
N ILE A 3 -10.16 -10.14 27.25
CA ILE A 3 -10.85 -9.82 25.98
C ILE A 3 -11.73 -10.96 25.47
N ASN A 4 -11.31 -12.22 25.69
CA ASN A 4 -12.05 -13.40 25.25
C ASN A 4 -13.46 -13.48 25.84
N ASP A 5 -13.67 -12.99 27.07
CA ASP A 5 -15.00 -12.96 27.71
C ASP A 5 -15.95 -11.98 27.02
N MET A 6 -15.39 -11.05 26.24
CA MET A 6 -16.10 -10.03 25.47
C MET A 6 -16.28 -10.42 24.00
N ILE A 7 -16.00 -11.68 23.64
CA ILE A 7 -16.19 -12.21 22.29
C ILE A 7 -17.36 -13.19 22.30
N LYS A 8 -18.42 -12.85 21.57
CA LYS A 8 -19.59 -13.71 21.38
C LYS A 8 -19.49 -14.47 20.07
N TYR A 9 -19.86 -15.74 20.10
CA TYR A 9 -20.02 -16.56 18.90
C TYR A 9 -21.43 -16.38 18.35
N GLU A 10 -21.53 -16.00 17.08
CA GLU A 10 -22.79 -15.86 16.36
C GLU A 10 -22.62 -16.42 14.95
N ASN A 11 -23.69 -16.96 14.36
CA ASN A 11 -23.70 -17.34 12.96
C ASN A 11 -24.53 -16.33 12.17
N GLN A 12 -24.01 -15.85 11.05
CA GLN A 12 -24.70 -14.92 10.16
C GLN A 12 -24.66 -15.41 8.73
N THR A 13 -25.71 -15.12 7.96
CA THR A 13 -25.76 -15.50 6.56
C THR A 13 -24.95 -14.56 5.68
N ILE A 14 -24.55 -15.01 4.50
CA ILE A 14 -23.98 -14.12 3.47
C ILE A 14 -24.94 -12.97 3.12
N LYS A 15 -26.26 -13.21 3.15
CA LYS A 15 -27.25 -12.13 2.98
C LYS A 15 -27.09 -11.02 4.01
N TRP A 16 -26.91 -11.37 5.29
CA TRP A 16 -26.69 -10.38 6.35
C TRP A 16 -25.39 -9.60 6.10
N ILE A 17 -24.29 -10.31 5.83
CA ILE A 17 -22.99 -9.69 5.52
C ILE A 17 -23.09 -8.69 4.36
N ALA A 18 -23.70 -9.09 3.24
CA ALA A 18 -23.85 -8.22 2.08
C ALA A 18 -24.72 -7.00 2.39
N THR A 19 -25.79 -7.18 3.17
CA THR A 19 -26.70 -6.08 3.56
C THR A 19 -25.96 -5.06 4.42
N GLU A 20 -25.31 -5.51 5.51
CA GLU A 20 -24.59 -4.61 6.41
C GLU A 20 -23.41 -3.93 5.73
N PHE A 21 -22.69 -4.65 4.86
CA PHE A 21 -21.56 -4.08 4.12
C PHE A 21 -22.02 -3.00 3.12
N ASN A 22 -23.06 -3.27 2.35
CA ASN A 22 -23.60 -2.31 1.37
C ASN A 22 -24.23 -1.08 2.05
N ASN A 23 -24.82 -1.25 3.23
CA ASN A 23 -25.36 -0.14 4.02
C ASN A 23 -24.26 0.67 4.74
N GLY A 24 -23.00 0.24 4.69
CA GLY A 24 -21.89 0.87 5.41
C GLY A 24 -21.92 0.63 6.93
N ASN A 25 -22.74 -0.31 7.39
CA ASN A 25 -22.79 -0.76 8.78
C ASN A 25 -21.67 -1.75 9.10
N LEU A 26 -21.19 -2.53 8.13
CA LEU A 26 -20.03 -3.40 8.25
C LEU A 26 -18.90 -2.86 7.37
N TYR A 27 -17.79 -2.42 7.96
CA TYR A 27 -16.72 -1.73 7.23
C TYR A 27 -15.32 -2.20 7.65
N VAL A 28 -14.33 -1.90 6.81
CA VAL A 28 -12.91 -2.11 7.09
C VAL A 28 -12.34 -0.82 7.68
N ASP A 29 -11.67 -0.92 8.83
CA ASP A 29 -10.98 0.22 9.43
C ASP A 29 -9.55 0.33 8.89
N ASP A 30 -9.38 1.21 7.89
CA ASP A 30 -8.12 1.46 7.19
C ASP A 30 -7.02 2.07 8.09
N SER A 31 -7.36 2.52 9.30
CA SER A 31 -6.38 3.13 10.21
C SER A 31 -5.34 2.14 10.73
N PHE A 32 -5.68 0.85 10.82
CA PHE A 32 -4.77 -0.22 11.22
C PHE A 32 -4.75 -1.38 10.23
N GLN A 33 -5.77 -1.51 9.37
CA GLN A 33 -5.80 -2.55 8.34
C GLN A 33 -5.15 -2.13 7.03
N ARG A 34 -4.58 -3.13 6.35
CA ARG A 34 -4.14 -3.00 4.97
C ARG A 34 -5.32 -2.89 4.00
N ARG A 35 -5.02 -2.35 2.82
CA ARG A 35 -5.88 -2.39 1.63
C ARG A 35 -6.20 -3.83 1.23
N TYR A 36 -7.22 -4.03 0.40
CA TYR A 36 -7.59 -5.36 -0.09
C TYR A 36 -6.48 -5.99 -0.96
N VAL A 37 -5.99 -7.19 -0.60
CA VAL A 37 -4.81 -7.85 -1.22
C VAL A 37 -5.13 -9.14 -1.99
N TRP A 38 -6.32 -9.72 -1.85
CA TRP A 38 -6.63 -10.97 -2.52
C TRP A 38 -6.73 -10.81 -4.04
N LEU A 39 -5.88 -11.53 -4.77
CA LEU A 39 -5.99 -11.72 -6.22
C LEU A 39 -7.27 -12.49 -6.59
N LYS A 40 -7.73 -12.34 -7.84
CA LYS A 40 -8.94 -13.03 -8.35
C LYS A 40 -8.89 -14.55 -8.13
N LYS A 41 -7.73 -15.19 -8.21
CA LYS A 41 -7.55 -16.62 -7.89
C LYS A 41 -8.03 -16.96 -6.47
N HIS A 42 -7.68 -16.16 -5.46
CA HIS A 42 -8.09 -16.39 -4.07
C HIS A 42 -9.59 -16.16 -3.88
N GLN A 43 -10.12 -15.10 -4.49
CA GLN A 43 -11.55 -14.78 -4.46
C GLN A 43 -12.38 -15.93 -5.04
N ILE A 44 -12.02 -16.41 -6.23
CA ILE A 44 -12.72 -17.50 -6.91
C ILE A 44 -12.70 -18.79 -6.08
N ARG A 45 -11.56 -19.13 -5.47
CA ARG A 45 -11.48 -20.32 -4.61
C ARG A 45 -12.35 -20.21 -3.36
N LEU A 46 -12.50 -19.02 -2.79
CA LEU A 46 -13.42 -18.83 -1.67
C LEU A 46 -14.88 -19.06 -2.11
N ILE A 47 -15.29 -18.48 -3.24
CA ILE A 47 -16.66 -18.67 -3.74
C ILE A 47 -16.91 -20.14 -4.09
N GLU A 48 -15.93 -20.82 -4.68
CA GLU A 48 -16.00 -22.27 -4.91
C GLU A 48 -16.18 -23.05 -3.60
N THR A 49 -15.44 -22.71 -2.55
CA THR A 49 -15.56 -23.33 -1.23
C THR A 49 -16.98 -23.18 -0.66
N ILE A 50 -17.58 -21.99 -0.82
CA ILE A 50 -18.97 -21.70 -0.39
C ILE A 50 -19.97 -22.55 -1.19
N LEU A 51 -19.83 -22.59 -2.52
CA LEU A 51 -20.70 -23.37 -3.41
C LEU A 51 -20.62 -24.88 -3.15
N MET A 52 -19.45 -25.37 -2.74
CA MET A 52 -19.24 -26.77 -2.34
C MET A 52 -19.73 -27.07 -0.91
N GLY A 53 -20.16 -26.06 -0.15
CA GLY A 53 -20.61 -26.22 1.23
C GLY A 53 -19.50 -26.53 2.23
N TYR A 54 -18.24 -26.28 1.87
CA TYR A 54 -17.11 -26.45 2.80
C TYR A 54 -17.06 -25.31 3.81
N VAL A 55 -16.53 -25.61 5.00
CA VAL A 55 -16.36 -24.62 6.08
C VAL A 55 -15.25 -23.64 5.73
N ILE A 56 -15.50 -22.34 5.95
CA ILE A 56 -14.47 -21.31 5.86
C ILE A 56 -14.05 -20.83 7.26
N PRO A 57 -12.82 -20.29 7.41
CA PRO A 57 -12.37 -19.74 8.70
C PRO A 57 -13.27 -18.63 9.23
N GLU A 58 -13.36 -18.55 10.56
CA GLU A 58 -14.17 -17.58 11.29
C GLU A 58 -13.87 -16.13 10.88
N ILE A 59 -14.87 -15.26 11.03
CA ILE A 59 -14.74 -13.81 10.79
C ILE A 59 -14.83 -13.09 12.13
N TYR A 60 -13.90 -12.17 12.39
CA TYR A 60 -13.93 -11.36 13.61
C TYR A 60 -14.49 -9.99 13.27
N ILE A 61 -15.50 -9.53 14.01
CA ILE A 61 -16.08 -8.19 13.88
C ILE A 61 -16.16 -7.53 15.25
N TRP A 62 -15.95 -6.22 15.31
CA TRP A 62 -16.05 -5.42 16.52
C TRP A 62 -17.25 -4.49 16.44
N LYS A 63 -18.13 -4.55 17.43
CA LYS A 63 -19.27 -3.64 17.56
C LYS A 63 -18.76 -2.25 17.95
N VAL A 64 -18.83 -1.29 17.05
CA VAL A 64 -18.34 0.08 17.29
C VAL A 64 -19.37 0.91 18.05
N GLY A 65 -20.66 0.71 17.75
CA GLY A 65 -21.74 1.41 18.42
C GLY A 65 -23.08 1.21 17.71
N THR A 66 -24.15 1.63 18.36
CA THR A 66 -25.51 1.60 17.80
C THR A 66 -26.03 3.03 17.72
N ASN A 67 -26.53 3.44 16.56
CA ASN A 67 -27.16 4.74 16.37
C ASN A 67 -28.50 4.75 17.13
N PRO A 68 -28.73 5.68 18.08
CA PRO A 68 -29.97 5.70 18.86
C PRO A 68 -31.20 6.07 18.04
N ASP A 69 -31.04 6.84 16.95
CA ASP A 69 -32.14 7.34 16.14
C ASP A 69 -32.60 6.33 15.08
N THR A 70 -31.66 5.58 14.49
CA THR A 70 -31.96 4.60 13.43
C THR A 70 -32.01 3.16 13.93
N GLY A 71 -31.39 2.88 15.08
CA GLY A 71 -31.19 1.51 15.59
C GLY A 71 -30.08 0.73 14.88
N ASP A 72 -29.44 1.30 13.85
CA ASP A 72 -28.37 0.63 13.10
C ASP A 72 -27.15 0.44 13.97
N THR A 73 -26.55 -0.75 13.89
CA THR A 73 -25.31 -1.06 14.60
C THR A 73 -24.15 -1.09 13.62
N LYS A 74 -23.11 -0.31 13.93
CA LYS A 74 -21.87 -0.31 13.18
C LYS A 74 -20.89 -1.37 13.71
N PHE A 75 -20.27 -2.06 12.77
CA PHE A 75 -19.29 -3.11 12.95
C PHE A 75 -18.04 -2.82 12.14
N SER A 76 -16.88 -2.84 12.79
CA SER A 76 -15.59 -2.85 12.13
C SER A 76 -15.12 -4.30 11.96
N ILE A 77 -14.72 -4.69 10.77
CA ILE A 77 -14.13 -6.01 10.52
C ILE A 77 -12.76 -6.04 11.19
N VAL A 78 -12.47 -7.03 12.04
CA VAL A 78 -11.15 -7.20 12.68
C VAL A 78 -10.33 -8.25 11.93
N ASP A 79 -10.94 -9.36 11.54
CA ASP A 79 -10.31 -10.35 10.64
C ASP A 79 -11.34 -10.87 9.63
N GLY A 80 -10.87 -11.22 8.44
CA GLY A 80 -11.71 -11.73 7.36
C GLY A 80 -12.11 -10.67 6.32
N GLN A 81 -11.50 -9.48 6.33
CA GLN A 81 -11.77 -8.45 5.31
C GLN A 81 -11.62 -8.96 3.87
N GLN A 82 -10.63 -9.83 3.63
CA GLN A 82 -10.41 -10.41 2.30
C GLN A 82 -11.53 -11.38 1.90
N ARG A 83 -12.09 -12.12 2.88
CA ARG A 83 -13.19 -13.05 2.66
C ARG A 83 -14.48 -12.31 2.38
N ILE A 84 -14.82 -11.33 3.22
CA ILE A 84 -16.02 -10.50 3.04
C ILE A 84 -15.96 -9.76 1.71
N GLY A 85 -14.84 -9.09 1.40
CA GLY A 85 -14.69 -8.36 0.15
C GLY A 85 -14.83 -9.26 -1.08
N ALA A 86 -14.27 -10.47 -1.06
CA ALA A 86 -14.44 -11.44 -2.16
C ALA A 86 -15.90 -11.84 -2.37
N ILE A 87 -16.64 -12.10 -1.28
CA ILE A 87 -18.05 -12.46 -1.30
C ILE A 87 -18.86 -11.31 -1.90
N VAL A 88 -18.74 -10.10 -1.35
CA VAL A 88 -19.49 -8.92 -1.80
C VAL A 88 -19.18 -8.59 -3.26
N SER A 89 -17.90 -8.60 -3.66
CA SER A 89 -17.51 -8.36 -5.04
C SER A 89 -18.09 -9.39 -6.02
N PHE A 90 -18.19 -10.66 -5.62
CA PHE A 90 -18.82 -11.67 -6.48
C PHE A 90 -20.33 -11.42 -6.63
N LEU A 91 -21.01 -11.13 -5.52
CA LEU A 91 -22.45 -10.82 -5.50
C LEU A 91 -22.78 -9.59 -6.37
N ASN A 92 -21.90 -8.60 -6.38
CA ASN A 92 -22.02 -7.39 -7.20
C ASN A 92 -21.68 -7.61 -8.69
N GLY A 93 -21.15 -8.78 -9.06
CA GLY A 93 -20.81 -9.11 -10.44
C GLY A 93 -19.41 -8.65 -10.88
N ASP A 94 -18.51 -8.28 -9.96
CA ASP A 94 -17.17 -7.76 -10.27
C ASP A 94 -16.24 -8.79 -10.92
N PHE A 95 -16.60 -10.08 -10.86
CA PHE A 95 -15.89 -11.15 -11.54
C PHE A 95 -16.74 -12.40 -11.74
N LYS A 96 -16.33 -13.20 -12.72
CA LYS A 96 -16.83 -14.56 -12.95
C LYS A 96 -15.93 -15.63 -12.35
N LEU A 97 -16.48 -16.82 -12.11
CA LEU A 97 -15.76 -17.99 -11.60
C LEU A 97 -14.85 -18.59 -12.68
N ASN A 98 -13.71 -17.94 -12.92
CA ASN A 98 -12.79 -18.33 -13.98
C ASN A 98 -12.26 -19.77 -13.77
N LYS A 99 -12.55 -20.63 -14.76
CA LYS A 99 -12.14 -22.03 -14.87
C LYS A 99 -10.67 -22.30 -14.56
N ALA A 100 -9.77 -21.35 -14.84
CA ALA A 100 -8.34 -21.50 -14.57
C ALA A 100 -8.00 -21.61 -13.07
N TYR A 101 -8.87 -21.11 -12.19
CA TYR A 101 -8.61 -21.03 -10.74
C TYR A 101 -9.44 -21.97 -9.90
N LEU A 102 -10.51 -22.53 -10.48
CA LEU A 102 -11.35 -23.55 -9.86
C LEU A 102 -10.59 -24.87 -9.69
N SER A 103 -10.86 -25.56 -8.60
CA SER A 103 -10.48 -26.95 -8.42
C SER A 103 -11.29 -27.87 -9.35
N GLU A 104 -12.59 -27.62 -9.47
CA GLU A 104 -13.49 -28.36 -10.36
C GLU A 104 -13.78 -27.57 -11.64
N LYS A 105 -12.89 -27.71 -12.62
CA LYS A 105 -12.91 -26.91 -13.86
C LYS A 105 -14.20 -27.03 -14.66
N ASN A 106 -14.91 -28.16 -14.56
CA ASN A 106 -16.12 -28.46 -15.32
C ASN A 106 -17.41 -28.35 -14.47
N ALA A 107 -17.34 -27.79 -13.27
CA ALA A 107 -18.52 -27.55 -12.45
C ALA A 107 -19.54 -26.65 -13.16
N ASN A 108 -20.83 -26.80 -12.85
CA ASN A 108 -21.92 -26.05 -13.49
C ASN A 108 -21.82 -24.53 -13.31
N TYR A 109 -21.17 -24.07 -12.25
CA TYR A 109 -20.89 -22.67 -11.96
C TYR A 109 -19.65 -22.11 -12.67
N SER A 110 -18.87 -22.96 -13.37
CA SER A 110 -17.63 -22.57 -14.04
C SER A 110 -17.88 -21.53 -15.14
N GLY A 111 -17.10 -20.44 -15.10
CA GLY A 111 -17.18 -19.35 -16.05
C GLY A 111 -18.33 -18.37 -15.84
N LYS A 112 -19.14 -18.52 -14.78
CA LYS A 112 -20.34 -17.71 -14.54
C LYS A 112 -20.09 -16.55 -13.57
N TYR A 113 -20.79 -15.44 -13.81
CA TYR A 113 -21.05 -14.39 -12.82
C TYR A 113 -22.16 -14.84 -11.85
N PHE A 114 -22.28 -14.15 -10.71
CA PHE A 114 -23.36 -14.42 -9.76
C PHE A 114 -24.75 -14.39 -10.42
N SER A 115 -25.01 -13.42 -11.30
CA SER A 115 -26.28 -13.28 -12.02
C SER A 115 -26.63 -14.49 -12.91
N GLU A 116 -25.63 -15.22 -13.39
CA GLU A 116 -25.76 -16.36 -14.31
C GLU A 116 -25.89 -17.72 -13.58
N LEU A 117 -25.71 -17.72 -12.25
CA LEU A 117 -25.89 -18.92 -11.43
C LEU A 117 -27.35 -19.38 -11.42
N THR A 118 -27.55 -20.69 -11.23
CA THR A 118 -28.87 -21.29 -11.06
C THR A 118 -29.53 -20.81 -9.76
N PRO A 119 -30.87 -20.88 -9.65
CA PRO A 119 -31.58 -20.52 -8.42
C PRO A 119 -31.03 -21.22 -7.17
N THR A 120 -30.79 -22.53 -7.26
CA THR A 120 -30.23 -23.32 -6.15
C THR A 120 -28.82 -22.89 -5.77
N GLU A 121 -27.93 -22.61 -6.73
CA GLU A 121 -26.58 -22.07 -6.43
C GLU A 121 -26.65 -20.72 -5.73
N LYS A 122 -27.58 -19.83 -6.15
CA LYS A 122 -27.81 -18.53 -5.51
C LYS A 122 -28.35 -18.69 -4.09
N GLU A 123 -29.33 -19.58 -3.89
CA GLU A 123 -29.88 -19.91 -2.58
C GLU A 123 -28.79 -20.45 -1.63
N ASN A 124 -27.95 -21.36 -2.12
CA ASN A 124 -26.83 -21.90 -1.36
C ASN A 124 -25.85 -20.81 -0.93
N ILE A 125 -25.51 -19.87 -1.82
CA ILE A 125 -24.65 -18.73 -1.47
C ILE A 125 -25.35 -17.83 -0.44
N TRP A 126 -26.58 -17.38 -0.69
CA TRP A 126 -27.27 -16.46 0.22
C TRP A 126 -27.51 -17.05 1.61
N GLY A 127 -27.86 -18.33 1.66
CA GLY A 127 -28.12 -19.08 2.88
C GLY A 127 -26.86 -19.58 3.59
N TYR A 128 -25.68 -19.52 2.95
CA TYR A 128 -24.44 -19.97 3.55
C TYR A 128 -24.19 -19.24 4.87
N SER A 129 -23.99 -20.02 5.93
CA SER A 129 -23.84 -19.54 7.29
C SER A 129 -22.37 -19.39 7.66
N LEU A 130 -21.97 -18.16 7.96
CA LEU A 130 -20.63 -17.79 8.39
C LEU A 130 -20.55 -17.75 9.91
N SER A 131 -19.50 -18.36 10.46
CA SER A 131 -19.19 -18.26 11.89
C SER A 131 -18.48 -16.94 12.20
N LEU A 132 -19.13 -16.11 13.00
CA LEU A 132 -18.66 -14.80 13.42
C LEU A 132 -18.26 -14.81 14.90
N ARG A 133 -17.13 -14.15 15.17
CA ARG A 133 -16.64 -13.79 16.50
C ARG A 133 -16.90 -12.29 16.69
N LYS A 134 -17.98 -11.97 17.39
CA LYS A 134 -18.42 -10.60 17.63
C LYS A 134 -17.85 -10.07 18.93
N ILE A 135 -16.97 -9.10 18.82
CA ILE A 135 -16.33 -8.41 19.92
C ILE A 135 -17.25 -7.27 20.37
N LEU A 136 -17.53 -7.21 21.67
CA LEU A 136 -18.42 -6.21 22.25
C LEU A 136 -17.81 -4.79 22.21
N GLN A 137 -18.69 -3.78 22.30
CA GLN A 137 -18.32 -2.37 22.18
C GLN A 137 -17.40 -1.86 23.29
N ASP A 138 -17.42 -2.51 24.46
CA ASP A 138 -16.67 -2.04 25.62
C ASP A 138 -15.17 -2.36 25.52
N VAL A 139 -14.75 -3.10 24.48
CA VAL A 139 -13.34 -3.39 24.20
C VAL A 139 -12.69 -2.15 23.58
N LYS A 140 -11.55 -1.74 24.13
CA LYS A 140 -10.80 -0.57 23.65
C LYS A 140 -10.16 -0.85 22.29
N ARG A 141 -10.04 0.19 21.46
CA ARG A 141 -9.41 0.10 20.13
C ARG A 141 -8.01 -0.50 20.18
N GLU A 142 -7.19 -0.17 21.17
CA GLU A 142 -5.86 -0.75 21.36
C GLU A 142 -5.88 -2.28 21.49
N ASP A 143 -6.85 -2.82 22.23
CA ASP A 143 -7.03 -4.27 22.38
C ASP A 143 -7.51 -4.93 21.08
N ILE A 144 -8.32 -4.22 20.28
CA ILE A 144 -8.77 -4.66 18.94
C ILE A 144 -7.60 -4.74 17.97
N VAL A 145 -6.74 -3.73 17.94
CA VAL A 145 -5.53 -3.70 17.11
C VAL A 145 -4.58 -4.83 17.53
N ASN A 146 -4.38 -5.04 18.83
CA ASN A 146 -3.57 -6.15 19.34
C ASN A 146 -4.15 -7.51 18.94
N LEU A 147 -5.48 -7.67 18.96
CA LEU A 147 -6.14 -8.89 18.48
C LEU A 147 -5.90 -9.11 16.98
N PHE A 148 -6.06 -8.07 16.16
CA PHE A 148 -5.77 -8.10 14.72
C PHE A 148 -4.34 -8.56 14.45
N LEU A 149 -3.36 -7.94 15.12
CA LEU A 149 -1.95 -8.28 15.01
C LEU A 149 -1.69 -9.75 15.38
N ARG A 150 -2.29 -10.24 16.47
CA ARG A 150 -2.15 -11.64 16.92
C ARG A 150 -2.75 -12.64 15.94
N LEU A 151 -3.91 -12.34 15.36
CA LEU A 151 -4.54 -13.20 14.35
C LEU A 151 -3.72 -13.29 13.05
N ASN A 152 -2.93 -12.27 12.73
CA ASN A 152 -2.19 -12.17 11.47
C ASN A 152 -0.68 -12.46 11.58
N SER A 153 -0.13 -12.54 12.80
CA SER A 153 1.30 -12.74 13.04
C SER A 153 1.73 -14.21 12.95
N THR A 154 0.85 -15.17 13.24
CA THR A 154 1.16 -16.61 13.16
C THR A 154 1.49 -17.09 11.76
N ASP A 155 0.82 -16.54 10.73
CA ASP A 155 0.99 -16.97 9.33
C ASP A 155 1.89 -16.03 8.49
N LYS A 156 2.55 -15.04 9.12
CA LYS A 156 3.30 -13.96 8.43
C LYS A 156 2.49 -13.34 7.27
N SER A 157 1.18 -13.17 7.48
CA SER A 157 0.28 -12.70 6.42
C SER A 157 0.51 -11.22 6.08
N LEU A 158 1.04 -10.46 7.05
CA LEU A 158 1.38 -9.05 6.95
C LEU A 158 2.87 -8.86 6.62
N ASN A 159 3.16 -7.95 5.70
CA ASN A 159 4.52 -7.49 5.46
C ASN A 159 4.93 -6.44 6.53
N PRO A 160 6.20 -6.05 6.59
CA PRO A 160 6.66 -5.09 7.59
C PRO A 160 5.92 -3.73 7.59
N GLN A 161 5.54 -3.21 6.43
CA GLN A 161 4.80 -1.94 6.36
C GLN A 161 3.34 -2.08 6.81
N GLU A 162 2.70 -3.21 6.52
CA GLU A 162 1.36 -3.53 7.00
C GLU A 162 1.36 -3.76 8.52
N LEU A 163 2.44 -4.30 9.09
CA LEU A 163 2.65 -4.37 10.54
C LEU A 163 2.80 -2.98 11.14
N ARG A 164 3.64 -2.12 10.55
CA ARG A 164 3.77 -0.72 10.99
C ARG A 164 2.44 0.03 10.94
N ASN A 165 1.63 -0.21 9.91
CA ASN A 165 0.30 0.39 9.84
C ASN A 165 -0.61 0.03 11.01
N ALA A 166 -0.48 -1.19 11.50
CA ALA A 166 -1.28 -1.66 12.60
C ALA A 166 -0.69 -1.24 13.95
N GLU A 167 0.63 -1.24 14.10
CA GLU A 167 1.32 -0.91 15.35
C GLU A 167 1.36 0.60 15.64
N TYR A 168 1.40 1.43 14.60
CA TYR A 168 1.54 2.88 14.72
C TYR A 168 0.32 3.61 14.16
N ASP A 169 -0.26 4.52 14.95
CA ASP A 169 -1.32 5.46 14.54
C ASP A 169 -0.84 6.93 14.70
N GLY A 170 0.48 7.12 14.62
CA GLY A 170 1.15 8.39 14.88
C GLY A 170 1.20 9.36 13.70
N LEU A 171 1.83 10.51 13.94
CA LEU A 171 1.94 11.59 12.97
C LEU A 171 2.80 11.22 11.75
N PHE A 172 3.87 10.45 11.96
CA PHE A 172 4.76 10.03 10.87
C PHE A 172 4.06 9.18 9.80
N ILE A 173 3.33 8.14 10.21
CA ILE A 173 2.61 7.28 9.26
C ILE A 173 1.48 8.03 8.57
N LYS A 174 0.75 8.88 9.30
CA LYS A 174 -0.30 9.73 8.73
C LYS A 174 0.25 10.65 7.64
N ASN A 175 1.38 11.31 7.90
CA ASN A 175 2.03 12.14 6.89
C ASN A 175 2.48 11.33 5.67
N ALA A 176 3.08 10.15 5.89
CA ALA A 176 3.47 9.26 4.78
C ALA A 176 2.27 8.81 3.93
N MET A 177 1.13 8.51 4.56
CA MET A 177 -0.11 8.19 3.86
C MET A 177 -0.69 9.37 3.09
N GLU A 178 -0.64 10.57 3.64
CA GLU A 178 -1.11 11.77 2.95
C GLU A 178 -0.27 12.05 1.70
N ILE A 179 1.05 11.99 1.83
CA ILE A 179 1.96 12.13 0.69
C ILE A 179 1.71 11.02 -0.34
N ALA A 180 1.34 9.80 0.08
CA ALA A 180 1.02 8.69 -0.83
C ALA A 180 -0.22 8.96 -1.71
N ARG A 181 -1.03 9.95 -1.36
CA ARG A 181 -2.21 10.37 -2.14
C ARG A 181 -1.88 11.40 -3.22
N PHE A 182 -0.65 11.90 -3.31
CA PHE A 182 -0.28 12.86 -4.35
C PHE A 182 -0.43 12.27 -5.76
N ASP A 183 -1.01 13.05 -6.67
CA ASP A 183 -1.32 12.63 -8.05
C ASP A 183 -0.09 12.16 -8.84
N PHE A 184 1.10 12.67 -8.48
CA PHE A 184 2.38 12.30 -9.10
C PHE A 184 2.57 10.79 -9.19
N TRP A 185 2.26 10.05 -8.11
CA TRP A 185 2.49 8.60 -8.05
C TRP A 185 1.63 7.84 -9.06
N GLN A 186 0.36 8.26 -9.20
CA GLN A 186 -0.58 7.68 -10.16
C GLN A 186 -0.25 8.12 -11.59
N LYS A 187 0.01 9.41 -11.80
CA LYS A 187 0.37 10.02 -13.09
C LYS A 187 1.53 9.28 -13.75
N TYR A 188 2.58 8.99 -12.98
CA TYR A 188 3.74 8.27 -13.50
C TYR A 188 3.68 6.76 -13.37
N ARG A 189 2.68 6.21 -12.65
CA ARG A 189 2.58 4.77 -12.33
C ARG A 189 3.84 4.26 -11.64
N VAL A 190 4.29 4.99 -10.62
CA VAL A 190 5.50 4.65 -9.84
C VAL A 190 5.35 3.29 -9.16
N PHE A 191 4.15 3.00 -8.65
CA PHE A 191 3.88 1.76 -7.94
C PHE A 191 2.97 0.85 -8.75
N SER A 192 3.28 -0.46 -8.71
CA SER A 192 2.38 -1.48 -9.26
C SER A 192 1.12 -1.63 -8.41
N ALA A 193 0.06 -2.20 -8.97
CA ALA A 193 -1.15 -2.50 -8.22
C ALA A 193 -0.90 -3.45 -7.02
N ASP A 194 0.09 -4.33 -7.11
CA ASP A 194 0.49 -5.17 -5.98
C ASP A 194 1.19 -4.36 -4.88
N ALA A 195 2.15 -3.51 -5.27
CA ALA A 195 2.84 -2.63 -4.32
C ALA A 195 1.85 -1.72 -3.59
N LEU A 196 0.90 -1.10 -4.30
CA LEU A 196 -0.15 -0.29 -3.69
C LEU A 196 -1.00 -1.10 -2.69
N ARG A 197 -1.47 -2.30 -3.08
CA ARG A 197 -2.26 -3.14 -2.18
C ARG A 197 -1.49 -3.56 -0.92
N ARG A 198 -0.17 -3.72 -1.04
CA ARG A 198 0.75 -4.11 0.04
C ARG A 198 1.43 -2.91 0.72
N MET A 199 0.92 -1.69 0.55
CA MET A 199 1.45 -0.46 1.15
C MET A 199 2.91 -0.13 0.82
N GLY A 200 3.43 -0.64 -0.30
CA GLY A 200 4.80 -0.37 -0.75
C GLY A 200 5.03 1.09 -1.14
N ASP A 201 3.97 1.83 -1.47
CA ASP A 201 3.96 3.28 -1.61
C ASP A 201 4.29 3.97 -0.30
N VAL A 202 3.59 3.62 0.79
CA VAL A 202 3.81 4.19 2.13
C VAL A 202 5.21 3.86 2.65
N GLU A 203 5.70 2.63 2.44
CA GLU A 203 7.09 2.27 2.80
C GLU A 203 8.12 3.10 2.02
N PHE A 204 7.93 3.27 0.71
CA PHE A 204 8.83 4.07 -0.10
C PHE A 204 8.84 5.55 0.33
N ILE A 205 7.67 6.13 0.58
CA ILE A 205 7.55 7.52 1.02
C ILE A 205 8.16 7.69 2.41
N SER A 206 7.97 6.72 3.31
CA SER A 206 8.67 6.69 4.60
C SER A 206 10.18 6.81 4.40
N SER A 207 10.76 6.10 3.41
CA SER A 207 12.19 6.22 3.12
C SER A 207 12.63 7.62 2.64
N LEU A 208 11.75 8.36 1.97
CA LEU A 208 12.00 9.75 1.55
C LEU A 208 11.96 10.71 2.74
N LEU A 209 10.95 10.56 3.61
CA LEU A 209 10.84 11.32 4.85
C LEU A 209 12.04 11.07 5.76
N ILE A 210 12.47 9.81 5.88
CA ILE A 210 13.68 9.47 6.66
C ILE A 210 14.91 10.19 6.12
N PHE A 211 15.04 10.29 4.80
CA PHE A 211 16.11 11.07 4.18
C PHE A 211 16.01 12.56 4.56
N LEU A 212 14.83 13.18 4.51
CA LEU A 212 14.66 14.59 4.87
C LEU A 212 15.06 14.85 6.33
N ARG A 213 14.72 13.92 7.23
CA ARG A 213 14.99 14.05 8.67
C ARG A 213 16.41 13.67 9.11
N LYS A 214 17.03 12.66 8.47
CA LYS A 214 18.32 12.08 8.92
C LYS A 214 19.42 12.17 7.87
N GLY A 215 19.14 12.64 6.67
CA GLY A 215 20.07 12.77 5.56
C GLY A 215 20.35 11.45 4.82
N ILE A 216 21.19 11.50 3.78
CA ILE A 216 21.47 10.35 2.88
C ILE A 216 22.15 9.16 3.58
N GLU A 217 22.78 9.42 4.72
CA GLU A 217 23.47 8.42 5.51
C GLU A 217 22.55 7.53 6.33
N SER A 218 21.27 7.90 6.42
CA SER A 218 20.26 7.20 7.19
C SER A 218 20.14 5.73 6.78
N GLU A 219 19.89 4.89 7.76
CA GLU A 219 19.54 3.50 7.53
C GLU A 219 18.09 3.40 7.04
N ILE A 220 17.89 2.86 5.83
CA ILE A 220 16.56 2.61 5.25
C ILE A 220 16.21 1.12 5.23
N THR A 221 16.78 0.37 6.17
CA THR A 221 16.39 -1.03 6.43
C THR A 221 15.07 -1.05 7.20
N GLN A 222 14.47 -2.23 7.37
CA GLN A 222 13.25 -2.37 8.15
C GLN A 222 13.43 -1.88 9.60
N SER A 223 14.59 -2.12 10.20
CA SER A 223 14.94 -1.61 11.54
C SER A 223 15.01 -0.08 11.56
N GLY A 224 15.70 0.52 10.58
CA GLY A 224 15.81 1.98 10.49
C GLY A 224 14.48 2.67 10.25
N ILE A 225 13.57 2.05 9.48
CA ILE A 225 12.21 2.57 9.29
C ILE A 225 11.42 2.49 10.60
N ASN A 226 11.46 1.35 11.30
CA ASN A 226 10.73 1.19 12.58
C ASN A 226 11.17 2.25 13.61
N GLN A 227 12.47 2.50 13.75
CA GLN A 227 12.99 3.54 14.65
C GLN A 227 12.42 4.93 14.36
N MET A 228 12.14 5.22 13.09
CA MET A 228 11.60 6.52 12.66
C MET A 228 10.10 6.60 12.91
N TYR A 229 9.38 5.48 12.81
CA TYR A 229 7.98 5.40 13.24
C TYR A 229 7.87 5.61 14.75
N ASP A 230 8.70 4.93 15.55
CA ASP A 230 8.79 5.12 17.01
C ASP A 230 9.08 6.58 17.38
N MET A 231 10.11 7.16 16.78
CA MET A 231 10.59 8.51 17.10
C MET A 231 9.57 9.60 16.83
N TYR A 232 8.77 9.46 15.77
CA TYR A 232 7.85 10.49 15.28
C TYR A 232 6.38 10.06 15.41
N ASN A 233 6.08 9.09 16.28
CA ASN A 233 4.72 8.62 16.48
C ASN A 233 3.86 9.71 17.13
N ASP A 234 4.32 10.25 18.25
CA ASP A 234 3.52 11.18 19.07
C ASP A 234 3.74 12.65 18.66
N GLN A 235 4.95 12.99 18.23
CA GLN A 235 5.33 14.34 17.84
C GLN A 235 6.13 14.31 16.53
N TYR A 236 5.71 15.13 15.57
CA TYR A 236 6.39 15.30 14.28
C TYR A 236 6.21 16.73 13.79
N ASP A 237 6.93 17.66 14.42
CA ASP A 237 6.77 19.10 14.21
C ASP A 237 7.03 19.51 12.75
N GLU A 238 7.93 18.81 12.06
CA GLU A 238 8.31 19.10 10.68
C GLU A 238 7.44 18.38 9.63
N ALA A 239 6.30 17.78 10.03
CA ALA A 239 5.44 17.03 9.11
C ALA A 239 5.01 17.85 7.88
N GLU A 240 4.52 19.08 8.09
CA GLU A 240 4.08 19.97 7.01
C GLU A 240 5.25 20.51 6.18
N GLU A 241 6.41 20.76 6.80
CA GLU A 241 7.63 21.16 6.10
C GLU A 241 8.09 20.04 5.16
N ASP A 242 8.18 18.81 5.67
CA ASP A 242 8.62 17.66 4.89
C ASP A 242 7.65 17.33 3.75
N LYS A 243 6.33 17.45 3.99
CA LYS A 243 5.30 17.31 2.96
C LYS A 243 5.45 18.36 1.86
N THR A 244 5.66 19.62 2.23
CA THR A 244 5.92 20.72 1.30
C THR A 244 7.20 20.50 0.51
N ASN A 245 8.26 20.02 1.16
CA ASN A 245 9.53 19.67 0.52
C ASN A 245 9.33 18.56 -0.53
N VAL A 246 8.60 17.49 -0.18
CA VAL A 246 8.25 16.43 -1.12
C VAL A 246 7.49 17.02 -2.31
N GLU A 247 6.42 17.77 -2.09
CA GLU A 247 5.62 18.39 -3.15
C GLU A 247 6.48 19.28 -4.07
N CYS A 248 7.34 20.12 -3.50
CA CYS A 248 8.25 20.97 -4.27
C CYS A 248 9.21 20.15 -5.16
N ILE A 249 9.76 19.05 -4.63
CA ILE A 249 10.65 18.17 -5.39
C ILE A 249 9.89 17.48 -6.53
N LEU A 250 8.70 16.94 -6.25
CA LEU A 250 7.85 16.30 -7.27
C LEU A 250 7.46 17.29 -8.38
N ASN A 251 7.17 18.54 -8.02
CA ASN A 251 6.91 19.62 -9.00
C ASN A 251 8.13 19.92 -9.90
N GLN A 252 9.36 19.81 -9.39
CA GLN A 252 10.54 19.91 -10.26
C GLN A 252 10.71 18.69 -11.16
N MET A 253 10.41 17.48 -10.67
CA MET A 253 10.41 16.27 -11.51
C MET A 253 9.41 16.40 -12.65
N ASP A 254 8.21 16.93 -12.37
CA ASP A 254 7.19 17.25 -13.36
C ASP A 254 7.72 18.19 -14.45
N LYS A 255 8.43 19.26 -14.05
CA LYS A 255 9.07 20.20 -14.98
C LYS A 255 10.15 19.53 -15.84
N ILE A 256 10.92 18.60 -15.27
CA ILE A 256 11.94 17.86 -16.03
C ILE A 256 11.25 16.97 -17.06
N VAL A 257 10.24 16.18 -16.66
CA VAL A 257 9.48 15.33 -17.57
C VAL A 257 8.83 16.13 -18.68
N ALA A 258 8.23 17.29 -18.37
CA ALA A 258 7.58 18.15 -19.36
C ALA A 258 8.55 18.73 -20.39
N LYS A 259 9.84 18.86 -20.05
CA LYS A 259 10.89 19.34 -20.96
C LYS A 259 11.64 18.22 -21.69
N ASP A 260 11.42 16.96 -21.30
CA ASP A 260 12.04 15.81 -21.96
C ASP A 260 11.22 15.37 -23.17
N GLU A 261 11.58 15.86 -24.34
CA GLU A 261 10.94 15.51 -25.62
C GLU A 261 11.03 14.00 -25.93
N SER A 262 12.05 13.31 -25.41
CA SER A 262 12.23 11.87 -25.63
C SER A 262 11.27 11.01 -24.81
N GLY A 263 10.78 11.54 -23.68
CA GLY A 263 9.99 10.80 -22.71
C GLY A 263 10.74 9.70 -21.95
N GLU A 264 12.07 9.56 -22.14
CA GLU A 264 12.89 8.55 -21.47
C GLU A 264 12.98 8.79 -19.95
N PHE A 265 13.10 10.04 -19.52
CA PHE A 265 13.26 10.40 -18.10
C PHE A 265 12.12 9.85 -17.24
N ALA A 266 10.87 9.89 -17.75
CA ALA A 266 9.70 9.36 -17.06
C ALA A 266 9.80 7.84 -16.77
N LYS A 267 10.55 7.08 -17.57
CA LYS A 267 10.78 5.64 -17.33
C LYS A 267 11.67 5.41 -16.11
N PHE A 268 12.59 6.32 -15.82
CA PHE A 268 13.45 6.24 -14.64
C PHE A 268 12.73 6.68 -13.37
N VAL A 269 11.83 7.68 -13.46
CA VAL A 269 10.93 8.07 -12.36
C VAL A 269 10.06 6.89 -11.88
N ARG A 270 9.69 5.96 -12.77
CA ARG A 270 8.93 4.75 -12.41
C ARG A 270 9.70 3.73 -11.57
N LYS A 271 11.04 3.82 -11.50
CA LYS A 271 11.87 2.84 -10.79
C LYS A 271 12.29 3.42 -9.44
N ASN A 272 11.83 2.83 -8.34
CA ASN A 272 12.09 3.31 -6.97
C ASN A 272 13.56 3.67 -6.69
N THR A 273 14.52 2.87 -7.16
CA THR A 273 15.96 3.14 -6.95
C THR A 273 16.41 4.44 -7.64
N HIS A 274 15.96 4.67 -8.88
CA HIS A 274 16.28 5.91 -9.60
C HIS A 274 15.51 7.08 -8.99
N LEU A 275 14.22 6.90 -8.76
CA LEU A 275 13.36 7.91 -8.15
C LEU A 275 13.93 8.42 -6.82
N TYR A 276 14.36 7.53 -5.93
CA TYR A 276 15.01 7.90 -4.67
C TYR A 276 16.27 8.73 -4.90
N THR A 277 17.12 8.33 -5.85
CA THR A 277 18.36 9.05 -6.17
C THR A 277 18.07 10.43 -6.77
N ILE A 278 17.12 10.51 -7.71
CA ILE A 278 16.66 11.76 -8.35
C ILE A 278 16.07 12.69 -7.31
N PHE A 279 15.19 12.20 -6.43
CA PHE A 279 14.56 12.96 -5.36
C PHE A 279 15.61 13.69 -4.52
N ILE A 280 16.63 12.96 -4.06
CA ILE A 280 17.67 13.50 -3.21
C ILE A 280 18.57 14.48 -3.96
N ALA A 281 18.91 14.17 -5.22
CA ALA A 281 19.73 15.06 -6.03
C ALA A 281 19.01 16.39 -6.29
N ILE A 282 17.71 16.36 -6.61
CA ILE A 282 16.89 17.56 -6.78
C ILE A 282 16.76 18.33 -5.46
N TYR A 283 16.50 17.66 -4.33
CA TYR A 283 16.45 18.31 -3.03
C TYR A 283 17.73 19.10 -2.72
N LYS A 284 18.91 18.50 -2.95
CA LYS A 284 20.20 19.19 -2.76
C LYS A 284 20.36 20.43 -3.65
N ILE A 285 19.81 20.41 -4.85
CA ILE A 285 19.82 21.57 -5.76
C ILE A 285 18.86 22.64 -5.27
N LEU A 286 17.66 22.26 -4.80
CA LEU A 286 16.67 23.17 -4.25
C LEU A 286 17.16 23.89 -2.99
N LEU A 287 17.91 23.20 -2.12
CA LEU A 287 18.56 23.83 -0.98
C LEU A 287 19.53 24.95 -1.37
N LYS A 288 20.14 24.87 -2.57
CA LYS A 288 21.09 25.88 -3.07
C LYS A 288 20.43 26.99 -3.88
N TYR A 289 19.48 26.66 -4.75
CA TYR A 289 19.02 27.56 -5.81
C TYR A 289 17.51 27.86 -5.79
N LYS A 290 16.74 27.35 -4.83
CA LYS A 290 15.25 27.40 -4.74
C LYS A 290 14.48 26.79 -5.90
N ASN A 291 15.03 26.75 -7.11
CA ASN A 291 14.48 26.12 -8.31
C ASN A 291 15.62 25.60 -9.18
N MET A 292 15.33 24.62 -10.04
CA MET A 292 16.28 24.16 -11.04
C MET A 292 16.35 25.14 -12.23
N SER A 293 17.56 25.48 -12.66
CA SER A 293 17.79 26.27 -13.88
C SER A 293 17.48 25.47 -15.14
N GLY A 294 17.32 26.16 -16.28
CA GLY A 294 17.14 25.50 -17.58
C GLY A 294 18.30 24.55 -17.92
N GLU A 295 19.53 24.95 -17.61
CA GLU A 295 20.73 24.13 -17.84
C GLU A 295 20.76 22.90 -16.92
N GLN A 296 20.41 23.05 -15.64
CA GLN A 296 20.32 21.93 -14.71
C GLN A 296 19.30 20.88 -15.15
N ILE A 297 18.15 21.33 -15.68
CA ILE A 297 17.13 20.43 -16.24
C ILE A 297 17.65 19.74 -17.51
N LYS A 298 18.34 20.48 -18.39
CA LYS A 298 18.93 19.90 -19.60
C LYS A 298 19.97 18.82 -19.26
N ASN A 299 20.85 19.07 -18.29
CA ASN A 299 21.90 18.15 -17.87
C ASN A 299 21.33 16.81 -17.38
N ILE A 300 20.28 16.83 -16.54
CA ILE A 300 19.67 15.58 -16.06
C ILE A 300 18.95 14.82 -17.17
N ILE A 301 18.27 15.51 -18.09
CA ILE A 301 17.62 14.88 -19.25
C ILE A 301 18.67 14.22 -20.14
N GLU A 302 19.77 14.93 -20.46
CA GLU A 302 20.85 14.40 -21.30
C GLU A 302 21.53 13.18 -20.67
N PHE A 303 21.74 13.21 -19.35
CA PHE A 303 22.29 12.07 -18.64
C PHE A 303 21.41 10.82 -18.75
N TYR A 304 20.10 10.97 -18.53
CA TYR A 304 19.18 9.84 -18.58
C TYR A 304 18.87 9.37 -20.01
N SER A 305 18.90 10.26 -21.01
CA SER A 305 18.73 9.87 -22.41
C SER A 305 19.92 9.03 -22.93
N LYS A 306 21.13 9.28 -22.40
CA LYS A 306 22.33 8.49 -22.70
C LYS A 306 22.53 7.31 -21.75
N TYR A 307 21.64 7.09 -20.77
CA TYR A 307 21.85 6.14 -19.68
C TYR A 307 22.21 4.73 -20.17
N GLU A 308 21.54 4.19 -21.18
CA GLU A 308 21.82 2.83 -21.68
C GLU A 308 23.04 2.76 -22.62
N ASN A 309 23.34 3.86 -23.32
CA ASN A 309 24.28 3.85 -24.44
C ASN A 309 25.63 4.53 -24.14
N SER A 310 25.77 5.24 -23.01
CA SER A 310 27.04 5.87 -22.67
C SER A 310 28.01 4.86 -22.06
N TYR A 311 29.21 4.76 -22.62
CA TYR A 311 30.29 3.89 -22.14
C TYR A 311 31.38 4.68 -21.41
N ASP A 312 31.13 5.95 -21.04
CA ASP A 312 32.03 6.67 -20.18
C ASP A 312 32.07 6.02 -18.78
N LYS A 313 33.21 6.19 -18.11
CA LYS A 313 33.49 5.56 -16.81
C LYS A 313 32.43 5.90 -15.76
N ILE A 314 31.89 7.12 -15.77
CA ILE A 314 30.95 7.61 -14.75
C ILE A 314 29.56 7.04 -15.00
N SER A 315 29.10 6.97 -16.25
CA SER A 315 27.83 6.31 -16.56
C SER A 315 27.88 4.81 -16.30
N MET A 316 28.98 4.15 -16.63
CA MET A 316 29.19 2.72 -16.30
C MET A 316 29.17 2.49 -14.79
N GLU A 317 29.93 3.28 -14.03
CA GLU A 317 29.94 3.21 -12.57
C GLU A 317 28.53 3.47 -12.00
N TYR A 318 27.83 4.49 -12.49
CA TYR A 318 26.46 4.78 -12.05
C TYR A 318 25.54 3.59 -12.26
N ARG A 319 25.58 2.94 -13.44
CA ARG A 319 24.80 1.74 -13.75
C ARG A 319 25.15 0.54 -12.86
N GLU A 320 26.43 0.28 -12.62
CA GLU A 320 26.88 -0.80 -11.74
C GLU A 320 26.32 -0.62 -10.32
N LEU A 321 26.39 0.60 -9.79
CA LEU A 321 25.87 0.92 -8.46
C LEU A 321 24.36 0.66 -8.35
N PHE A 322 23.58 0.63 -9.44
CA PHE A 322 22.15 0.30 -9.39
C PHE A 322 21.84 -1.18 -9.15
N GLN A 323 22.75 -2.09 -9.52
CA GLN A 323 22.48 -3.53 -9.43
C GLN A 323 22.24 -4.00 -7.99
N GLU A 324 22.81 -3.32 -7.00
CA GLU A 324 22.67 -3.63 -5.57
C GLU A 324 21.50 -2.88 -4.88
N GLY A 325 20.67 -2.14 -5.64
CA GLY A 325 19.45 -1.50 -5.15
C GLY A 325 19.67 -0.29 -4.22
N THR A 326 18.64 0.08 -3.44
CA THR A 326 18.70 1.23 -2.52
C THR A 326 19.33 0.90 -1.17
N ARG A 327 19.50 -0.36 -0.76
CA ARG A 327 19.86 -0.68 0.64
C ARG A 327 21.33 -0.44 1.00
N ALA A 328 22.25 -0.56 0.04
CA ALA A 328 23.66 -0.29 0.28
C ALA A 328 23.93 1.23 0.45
N LYS A 329 24.32 1.64 1.67
CA LYS A 329 24.61 3.05 2.02
C LYS A 329 25.64 3.68 1.08
N ALA A 330 26.77 2.99 0.85
CA ALA A 330 27.84 3.48 -0.01
C ALA A 330 27.35 3.77 -1.42
N ASN A 331 26.56 2.86 -2.00
CA ASN A 331 26.06 3.01 -3.37
C ASN A 331 25.06 4.14 -3.49
N ARG A 332 24.14 4.29 -2.52
CA ARG A 332 23.22 5.44 -2.48
C ARG A 332 23.97 6.76 -2.50
N ILE A 333 24.94 6.92 -1.61
CA ILE A 333 25.74 8.14 -1.47
C ILE A 333 26.46 8.44 -2.78
N ARG A 334 27.10 7.42 -3.37
CA ARG A 334 27.87 7.59 -4.61
C ARG A 334 26.98 7.95 -5.80
N ARG A 335 25.83 7.28 -5.98
CA ARG A 335 24.86 7.61 -7.04
C ARG A 335 24.33 9.03 -6.92
N VAL A 336 23.94 9.45 -5.72
CA VAL A 336 23.48 10.82 -5.48
C VAL A 336 24.58 11.82 -5.79
N LYS A 337 25.84 11.54 -5.40
CA LYS A 337 26.97 12.42 -5.71
C LYS A 337 27.16 12.59 -7.22
N ILE A 338 27.22 11.48 -7.96
CA ILE A 338 27.36 11.50 -9.42
C ILE A 338 26.24 12.33 -10.04
N LEU A 339 24.97 12.05 -9.68
CA LEU A 339 23.84 12.75 -10.26
C LEU A 339 23.81 14.24 -9.89
N SER A 340 24.16 14.61 -8.66
CA SER A 340 24.28 16.02 -8.27
C SER A 340 25.37 16.74 -9.06
N ASP A 341 26.53 16.11 -9.26
CA ASP A 341 27.64 16.70 -10.02
C ASP A 341 27.30 16.86 -11.52
N VAL A 342 26.52 15.93 -12.09
CA VAL A 342 25.94 16.03 -13.43
C VAL A 342 24.96 17.19 -13.54
N ILE A 343 24.00 17.30 -12.61
CA ILE A 343 23.03 18.39 -12.62
C ILE A 343 23.73 19.75 -12.53
N GLU A 344 24.75 19.88 -11.67
CA GLU A 344 25.54 21.10 -11.53
C GLU A 344 26.53 21.35 -12.70
N GLY A 345 26.62 20.45 -13.68
CA GLY A 345 27.51 20.60 -14.84
C GLY A 345 29.00 20.42 -14.53
N LYS A 346 29.33 19.85 -13.36
CA LYS A 346 30.72 19.53 -12.97
C LYS A 346 31.26 18.31 -13.70
N ILE A 347 30.35 17.42 -14.12
CA ILE A 347 30.63 16.25 -14.94
C ILE A 347 29.83 16.41 -16.23
N LYS A 348 30.51 16.30 -17.37
CA LYS A 348 29.86 16.23 -18.70
C LYS A 348 29.92 14.79 -19.19
N ILE A 349 28.79 14.32 -19.71
CA ILE A 349 28.55 12.91 -20.11
C ILE A 349 28.12 12.88 -21.57
#